data_AF-A0A7S0LSR5-F1
#
_entry.id   AF-A0A7S0LSR5-F1
#
_cell.length_a   1.000
_cell.length_b   1.000
_cell.length_c   1.000
_cell.angle_alpha   90.00
_cell.angle_beta   90.00
_cell.angle_gamma   90.00
#
_symmetry.space_group_name_H-M   'P 1'
#
loop_
_entity.id
_entity.type
_entity.pdbx_description
1 polymer ?
#
loop_
_entity_poly.entity_id
_entity_poly.type
_entity_poly.pdbx_seq_one_letter_code
_entity_poly.pdbx_strand_id
1 'polypeptide(L)'
;ATLVPIMVGSTSEKAEAMYGKLLAPYLEKSENFFVISSDFCHWGKRFRYTYGKDEQAPIHETIERLDRLGMDTIETLSPKQFYSYLKKYQNTICGRHPIGVLMQ
;
A
#
# COMPACT_ATOMS: atom_id res chain seq x y z
N ALA A 1 -12.76 -7.27 23.56
CA ALA A 1 -11.81 -7.40 22.44
C ALA A 1 -10.45 -6.92 22.91
N THR A 2 -9.38 -7.64 22.57
CA THR A 2 -8.00 -7.24 22.87
C THR A 2 -7.39 -6.64 21.61
N LEU A 3 -6.66 -5.53 21.73
CA LEU A 3 -5.97 -4.89 20.60
C LEU A 3 -4.47 -5.12 20.71
N VAL A 4 -3.82 -5.39 19.57
CA VAL A 4 -2.36 -5.49 19.44
C VAL A 4 -1.90 -4.40 18.48
N PRO A 5 -1.49 -3.22 18.98
CA PRO A 5 -1.02 -2.14 18.12
C PRO A 5 0.40 -2.43 17.60
N ILE A 6 0.59 -2.30 16.29
CA ILE A 6 1.89 -2.45 15.61
C ILE A 6 2.19 -1.18 14.83
N MET A 7 3.30 -0.51 15.15
CA MET A 7 3.79 0.64 14.40
C MET A 7 4.73 0.15 13.30
N VAL A 8 4.35 0.34 12.03
CA VAL A 8 5.18 -0.01 10.87
C VAL A 8 5.84 1.26 10.33
N GLY A 9 7.18 1.28 10.35
CA GLY A 9 7.99 2.39 9.85
C GLY A 9 8.32 2.27 8.35
N SER A 10 9.36 2.99 7.93
CA SER A 10 9.94 2.82 6.58
C SER A 10 10.75 1.53 6.52
N THR A 11 10.26 0.53 5.79
CA THR A 11 10.86 -0.81 5.70
C THR A 11 11.37 -1.12 4.29
N SER A 12 12.19 -2.18 4.17
CA SER A 12 12.58 -2.76 2.89
C SER A 12 11.71 -3.95 2.54
N GLU A 13 11.64 -4.33 1.25
CA GLU A 13 10.89 -5.52 0.80
C GLU A 13 11.32 -6.79 1.56
N LYS A 14 12.62 -6.93 1.87
CA LYS A 14 13.13 -8.05 2.67
C LYS A 14 12.62 -8.04 4.12
N ALA A 15 12.54 -6.85 4.73
CA ALA A 15 11.99 -6.71 6.07
C ALA A 15 10.48 -6.98 6.08
N GLU A 16 9.76 -6.50 5.07
CA GLU A 16 8.33 -6.78 4.89
C GLU A 16 8.06 -8.28 4.80
N ALA A 17 8.81 -9.00 3.96
CA ALA A 17 8.76 -10.47 3.86
C ALA A 17 8.99 -11.18 5.21
N MET A 18 9.97 -10.71 5.97
CA MET A 18 10.29 -11.26 7.29
C MET A 18 9.15 -11.01 8.29
N TYR A 19 8.58 -9.80 8.33
CA TYR A 19 7.47 -9.47 9.21
C TYR A 19 6.17 -10.16 8.81
N GLY A 20 5.88 -10.28 7.51
CA GLY A 20 4.69 -10.99 7.04
C GLY A 20 4.73 -12.47 7.45
N LYS A 21 5.87 -13.14 7.24
CA LYS A 21 6.08 -14.51 7.74
C LYS A 21 5.96 -14.62 9.26
N LEU A 22 6.42 -13.63 10.01
CA LEU A 22 6.29 -13.59 11.48
C LEU A 22 4.82 -13.46 11.91
N LEU A 23 4.02 -12.69 11.17
CA LEU A 23 2.62 -12.41 11.50
C LEU A 23 1.63 -13.44 10.91
N ALA A 24 2.01 -14.18 9.88
CA ALA A 24 1.15 -15.15 9.19
C ALA A 24 0.45 -16.17 10.14
N PRO A 25 1.12 -16.78 11.14
CA PRO A 25 0.44 -17.69 12.06
C PRO A 25 -0.66 -17.05 12.92
N TYR A 26 -0.66 -15.72 13.04
CA TYR A 26 -1.72 -14.98 13.71
C TYR A 26 -2.86 -14.63 12.75
N LEU A 27 -2.55 -14.33 11.49
CA LEU A 27 -3.55 -14.04 10.45
C LEU A 27 -4.38 -15.28 10.10
N GLU A 28 -3.78 -16.47 10.12
CA GLU A 28 -4.45 -17.75 9.83
C GLU A 28 -5.51 -18.15 10.87
N LYS A 29 -5.48 -17.55 12.07
CA LYS A 29 -6.45 -17.86 13.13
C LYS A 29 -7.74 -17.08 12.89
N SER A 30 -8.86 -17.79 12.76
CA SER A 30 -10.19 -17.20 12.51
C SER A 30 -10.71 -16.29 13.63
N GLU A 31 -10.14 -16.37 14.84
CA GLU A 31 -10.44 -15.47 15.95
C GLU A 31 -9.77 -14.10 15.84
N ASN A 32 -8.77 -13.97 14.96
CA ASN A 32 -8.02 -12.74 14.75
C ASN A 32 -8.53 -11.98 13.53
N PHE A 33 -8.33 -10.67 13.56
CA PHE A 33 -8.61 -9.77 12.45
C PHE A 33 -7.51 -8.73 12.35
N PHE A 34 -7.01 -8.49 11.15
CA PHE A 34 -5.95 -7.52 10.88
C PHE A 34 -6.54 -6.25 10.25
N VAL A 35 -6.31 -5.12 10.91
CA VAL A 35 -6.62 -3.79 10.36
C VAL A 35 -5.35 -3.21 9.76
N ILE A 36 -5.35 -2.99 8.45
CA ILE A 36 -4.27 -2.27 7.75
C ILE A 36 -4.72 -0.84 7.49
N SER A 37 -4.02 0.12 8.10
CA SER A 37 -4.35 1.55 7.99
C SER A 37 -3.58 2.19 6.84
N SER A 38 -4.29 2.75 5.85
CA SER A 38 -3.67 3.50 4.76
C SER A 38 -4.64 4.49 4.10
N ASP A 39 -4.15 5.69 3.84
CA ASP A 39 -4.65 6.57 2.78
C ASP A 39 -3.94 6.22 1.46
N PHE A 40 -4.57 6.57 0.33
CA PHE A 40 -4.02 6.38 -1.02
C PHE A 40 -3.36 7.68 -1.53
N CYS A 41 -3.66 8.16 -2.75
CA CYS A 41 -2.96 9.28 -3.35
C CYS A 41 -3.16 10.60 -2.57
N HIS A 42 -2.05 11.12 -2.05
CA HIS A 42 -1.92 12.50 -1.62
C HIS A 42 -1.38 13.33 -2.79
N TRP A 43 -2.29 13.87 -3.60
CA TRP A 43 -1.95 14.65 -4.80
C TRP A 43 -1.83 16.15 -4.51
N GLY A 44 -0.85 16.81 -5.12
CA GLY A 44 -0.71 18.26 -5.17
C GLY A 44 0.70 18.75 -4.82
N LYS A 45 0.95 20.04 -5.10
CA LYS A 45 2.25 20.69 -4.84
C LYS A 45 2.69 20.58 -3.37
N ARG A 46 1.75 20.65 -2.42
CA ARG A 46 2.01 20.47 -0.97
C ARG A 46 2.65 19.11 -0.65
N PHE A 47 2.30 18.08 -1.40
CA PHE A 47 2.80 16.72 -1.24
C PHE A 47 3.97 16.41 -2.18
N ARG A 48 4.40 17.37 -3.00
CA ARG A 48 5.42 17.20 -4.06
C ARG A 48 5.08 16.06 -5.03
N TYR A 49 3.79 15.81 -5.25
CA TYR A 49 3.32 14.76 -6.13
C TYR A 49 2.22 15.29 -7.05
N THR A 50 2.53 15.44 -8.33
CA THR A 50 1.59 15.93 -9.35
C THR A 50 1.72 15.07 -10.61
N TYR A 51 1.73 13.75 -10.45
CA TYR A 51 1.82 12.81 -11.57
C TYR A 51 0.66 13.06 -12.55
N GLY A 52 0.97 13.01 -13.85
CA GLY A 52 -0.01 13.19 -14.93
C GLY A 52 -0.63 14.58 -15.04
N LYS A 53 -0.08 15.61 -14.38
CA LYS A 53 -0.60 16.99 -14.45
C LYS A 53 -0.62 17.61 -15.85
N ASP A 54 0.23 17.12 -16.75
CA ASP A 54 0.39 17.62 -18.12
C ASP A 54 -0.38 16.74 -19.13
N GLU A 55 -1.11 15.72 -18.65
CA GLU A 55 -2.05 14.94 -19.45
C GLU A 55 -3.31 15.76 -19.75
N GLN A 56 -4.01 15.46 -20.85
CA GLN A 56 -5.28 16.15 -21.20
C GLN A 56 -6.45 15.76 -20.28
N ALA A 57 -6.29 14.71 -19.48
CA ALA A 57 -7.32 14.21 -18.58
C ALA A 57 -7.49 15.10 -17.34
N PRO A 58 -8.71 15.23 -16.79
CA PRO A 58 -8.94 15.87 -15.50
C PRO A 58 -8.10 15.23 -14.38
N ILE A 59 -7.58 16.06 -13.47
CA ILE A 59 -6.68 15.61 -12.38
C ILE A 59 -7.31 14.48 -11.54
N HIS A 60 -8.60 14.58 -11.22
CA HIS A 60 -9.27 13.58 -10.38
C HIS A 60 -9.38 12.22 -11.08
N GLU A 61 -9.51 12.18 -12.40
CA GLU A 61 -9.54 10.93 -13.17
C GLU A 61 -8.16 10.27 -13.19
N THR A 62 -7.10 11.08 -13.30
CA THR A 62 -5.72 10.59 -13.17
C THR A 62 -5.47 10.01 -11.77
N ILE A 63 -5.93 10.69 -10.72
CA ILE A 63 -5.83 10.21 -9.33
C ILE A 63 -6.58 8.88 -9.19
N GLU A 64 -7.85 8.84 -9.60
CA GLU A 64 -8.68 7.63 -9.51
C GLU A 64 -8.03 6.46 -10.27
N ARG A 65 -7.55 6.69 -11.49
CA ARG A 65 -6.86 5.68 -12.30
C ARG A 65 -5.63 5.14 -11.57
N LEU A 66 -4.80 6.01 -11.01
CA LEU A 66 -3.61 5.59 -10.27
C LEU A 66 -3.97 4.80 -9.02
N ASP A 67 -4.97 5.24 -8.26
CA ASP A 67 -5.38 4.57 -7.04
C ASP A 67 -6.00 3.21 -7.33
N ARG A 68 -6.87 3.11 -8.34
CA ARG A 68 -7.42 1.81 -8.81
C ARG A 68 -6.33 0.87 -9.27
N LEU A 69 -5.36 1.33 -10.06
CA LEU A 69 -4.21 0.50 -10.44
C LEU A 69 -3.44 -0.04 -9.22
N GLY A 70 -3.31 0.76 -8.16
CA GLY A 70 -2.72 0.31 -6.90
C GLY A 70 -3.58 -0.75 -6.21
N MET A 71 -4.89 -0.51 -6.10
CA MET A 71 -5.86 -1.45 -5.53
C MET A 71 -5.88 -2.78 -6.29
N ASP A 72 -5.92 -2.76 -7.62
CA ASP A 72 -5.90 -3.95 -8.48
C ASP A 72 -4.66 -4.81 -8.20
N THR A 73 -3.49 -4.18 -7.99
CA THR A 73 -2.27 -4.93 -7.65
C THR A 73 -2.34 -5.57 -6.26
N ILE A 74 -3.04 -4.96 -5.30
CA ILE A 74 -3.28 -5.53 -3.97
C ILE A 74 -4.24 -6.71 -4.06
N GLU A 75 -5.31 -6.60 -4.86
CA GLU A 75 -6.29 -7.68 -5.08
C GLU A 75 -5.65 -8.93 -5.69
N THR A 76 -4.53 -8.78 -6.43
CA THR A 76 -3.78 -9.93 -6.96
C THR A 76 -3.04 -10.73 -5.88
N LEU A 77 -2.94 -10.21 -4.65
CA LEU A 77 -2.14 -10.77 -3.55
C LEU A 77 -0.67 -11.01 -3.95
N SER A 78 -0.13 -10.18 -4.84
CA SER A 78 1.23 -10.28 -5.34
C SER A 78 2.08 -9.08 -4.92
N PRO A 79 2.94 -9.21 -3.89
CA PRO A 79 3.83 -8.13 -3.45
C PRO A 79 4.66 -7.54 -4.59
N LYS A 80 5.16 -8.41 -5.48
CA LYS A 80 5.96 -8.02 -6.63
C LYS A 80 5.22 -7.04 -7.57
N GLN A 81 3.92 -7.25 -7.80
CA GLN A 81 3.12 -6.37 -8.65
C GLN A 81 2.92 -5.01 -7.99
N PHE A 82 2.60 -5.00 -6.69
CA PHE A 82 2.45 -3.77 -5.91
C PHE A 82 3.76 -2.96 -5.84
N TYR A 83 4.90 -3.60 -5.60
CA TYR A 83 6.21 -2.93 -5.62
C TYR A 83 6.57 -2.39 -6.99
N SER A 84 6.25 -3.12 -8.06
CA SER A 84 6.46 -2.64 -9.43
C SER A 84 5.61 -1.41 -9.73
N TYR A 85 4.37 -1.39 -9.25
CA TYR A 85 3.48 -0.23 -9.32
C TYR A 85 4.04 0.97 -8.54
N LEU A 86 4.43 0.78 -7.28
CA LEU A 86 5.01 1.84 -6.43
C LEU A 86 6.28 2.41 -7.06
N LYS A 87 7.17 1.55 -7.60
CA LYS A 87 8.40 1.98 -8.28
C LYS A 87 8.11 2.79 -9.53
N LYS A 88 7.09 2.40 -10.31
CA LYS A 88 6.74 3.06 -11.58
C LYS A 88 6.07 4.42 -11.36
N TYR A 89 5.07 4.49 -10.49
CA TYR A 89 4.22 5.67 -10.34
C TYR A 89 4.58 6.55 -9.14
N GLN A 90 5.33 6.00 -8.18
CA GLN A 90 5.66 6.67 -6.92
C GLN A 90 4.43 7.26 -6.21
N ASN A 91 3.27 6.59 -6.33
CA ASN A 91 2.04 7.04 -5.70
C ASN A 91 2.26 7.18 -4.18
N THR A 92 1.66 8.21 -3.59
CA THR A 92 1.94 8.65 -2.21
C THR A 92 1.17 7.87 -1.15
N ILE A 93 0.87 6.59 -1.40
CA ILE A 93 0.18 5.67 -0.49
C ILE A 93 0.96 5.60 0.84
N CYS A 94 0.34 6.04 1.95
CA CYS A 94 1.04 6.22 3.22
C CYS A 94 1.28 4.89 3.95
N GLY A 95 0.34 3.95 3.82
CA GLY A 95 0.39 2.60 4.38
C GLY A 95 1.00 1.57 3.42
N ARG A 96 1.80 1.98 2.43
CA ARG A 96 2.45 1.04 1.49
C ARG A 96 3.25 -0.07 2.17
N HIS A 97 3.86 0.21 3.32
CA HIS A 97 4.67 -0.75 4.07
C HIS A 97 3.81 -1.78 4.82
N PRO A 98 2.81 -1.41 5.64
CA PRO A 98 1.92 -2.40 6.24
C PRO A 98 1.08 -3.18 5.20
N ILE A 99 0.72 -2.58 4.05
CA ILE A 99 0.15 -3.32 2.91
C ILE A 99 1.16 -4.35 2.37
N GLY A 100 2.41 -3.93 2.18
CA GLY A 100 3.50 -4.83 1.77
C GLY A 100 3.70 -6.01 2.70
N VAL A 101 3.63 -5.80 4.03
CA VAL A 101 3.69 -6.86 5.06
C VAL A 101 2.51 -7.83 4.95
N LEU A 102 1.29 -7.31 4.75
CA LEU A 102 0.07 -8.15 4.67
C LEU A 102 0.13 -9.15 3.51
N MET A 103 0.77 -8.78 2.40
CA MET A 103 0.76 -9.59 1.16
C MET A 103 1.84 -10.68 1.09
N GLN A 104 2.66 -10.89 2.14
CA GLN A 104 3.80 -11.83 2.11
C GLN A 104 3.44 -13.26 2.48
#